data_AF-A0A7Z9JDZ0-F1
#
_entry.id   AF-A0A7Z9JDZ0-F1
#
_cell.length_a   1.000
_cell.length_b   1.000
_cell.length_c   1.000
_cell.angle_alpha   90.00
_cell.angle_beta   90.00
_cell.angle_gamma   90.00
#
_symmetry.space_group_name_H-M   'P 1'
#
loop_
_entity.id
_entity.type
_entity.pdbx_description
1 polymer ?
#
loop_
_entity_poly.entity_id
_entity_poly.type
_entity_poly.pdbx_seq_one_letter_code
_entity_poly.pdbx_strand_id
1 'polypeptide(L)'
;MVHPFLRLSDSSLCMKTISTYTQRKVCPIRVGVEDICIEDIAHSLALQCRWMGHCADFYSVAEHCVRVAAYVSLTYINRGKSLEETREAALVGLLHDATEAYVSDIPTPIKNHTFLEDGGTLRTFREVEAMIMDSICEKYQIDLTPEIEEVVKLADDALLATEARDLVPPTKETKEWLKGFPEPLQGEIKPWTWRESEARFLNEFYNLCPREEWRSSHQGEKTLSDLLWSLVEQLFGSKKEAPQEDLRGSVDDTASD
;
A
#
# COMPACT_ATOMS: atom_id res chain seq x y z
N MET A 1 29.61 -4.46 8.90
CA MET A 1 30.10 -5.79 8.49
C MET A 1 29.39 -6.11 7.19
N VAL A 2 30.14 -6.19 6.09
CA VAL A 2 29.59 -6.22 4.72
C VAL A 2 29.12 -7.65 4.45
N HIS A 3 27.81 -7.86 4.29
CA HIS A 3 27.29 -9.16 3.86
C HIS A 3 27.72 -9.42 2.42
N PRO A 4 28.37 -10.55 2.11
CA PRO A 4 28.78 -10.88 0.75
C PRO A 4 27.55 -11.42 0.01
N PHE A 5 26.75 -10.54 -0.57
CA PHE A 5 25.70 -10.97 -1.49
C PHE A 5 26.38 -11.42 -2.79
N LEU A 6 26.26 -12.71 -3.05
CA LEU A 6 26.68 -13.39 -4.26
C LEU A 6 26.23 -12.58 -5.48
N ARG A 7 27.19 -12.09 -6.26
CA ARG A 7 26.97 -11.89 -7.70
C ARG A 7 26.71 -13.26 -8.31
N LEU A 8 25.45 -13.66 -8.37
CA LEU A 8 25.01 -14.78 -9.20
C LEU A 8 25.00 -14.31 -10.65
N SER A 9 26.19 -14.30 -11.26
CA SER A 9 26.30 -14.51 -12.69
C SER A 9 26.02 -15.99 -12.94
N ASP A 10 24.75 -16.38 -12.96
CA ASP A 10 24.37 -17.66 -13.56
C ASP A 10 23.10 -17.49 -14.37
N SER A 11 23.31 -17.43 -15.68
CA SER A 11 22.34 -17.37 -16.76
C SER A 11 21.55 -18.67 -16.87
N SER A 12 20.85 -19.06 -15.81
CA SER A 12 19.66 -19.90 -15.95
C SER A 12 18.46 -18.96 -15.91
N LEU A 13 17.91 -18.67 -17.10
CA LEU A 13 16.57 -18.06 -17.20
C LEU A 13 15.66 -18.83 -16.24
N CYS A 14 14.95 -18.12 -15.37
CA CYS A 14 13.76 -18.66 -14.73
C CYS A 14 12.87 -19.22 -15.85
N MET A 15 12.72 -20.55 -15.92
CA MET A 15 12.07 -21.20 -17.06
C MET A 15 10.56 -20.91 -17.14
N LYS A 16 9.97 -20.29 -16.11
CA LYS A 16 8.54 -20.00 -16.01
C LYS A 16 8.32 -18.55 -15.59
N THR A 17 7.91 -17.73 -16.55
CA THR A 17 7.53 -16.32 -16.35
C THR A 17 6.03 -16.13 -16.50
N ILE A 18 5.47 -15.13 -15.82
CA ILE A 18 4.15 -14.59 -16.11
C ILE A 18 4.25 -13.42 -17.11
N SER A 19 3.13 -13.06 -17.73
CA SER A 19 3.03 -11.81 -18.52
C SER A 19 2.21 -10.81 -17.74
N THR A 20 2.73 -9.61 -17.52
CA THR A 20 2.02 -8.55 -16.82
C THR A 20 1.09 -7.78 -17.75
N TYR A 21 0.31 -6.85 -17.20
CA TYR A 21 -0.63 -6.01 -17.95
C TYR A 21 0.05 -5.18 -19.04
N THR A 22 1.19 -4.58 -18.73
CA THR A 22 2.05 -3.85 -19.67
C THR A 22 2.92 -4.77 -20.54
N GLN A 23 2.66 -6.08 -20.51
CA GLN A 23 3.32 -7.13 -21.29
C GLN A 23 4.78 -7.41 -20.92
N ARG A 24 5.20 -7.07 -19.69
CA ARG A 24 6.51 -7.49 -19.16
C ARG A 24 6.52 -8.98 -18.88
N LYS A 25 7.69 -9.60 -18.97
CA LYS A 25 7.92 -11.01 -18.61
C LYS A 25 8.63 -11.05 -17.27
N VAL A 26 7.90 -11.42 -16.22
CA VAL A 26 8.42 -11.41 -14.85
C VAL A 26 8.48 -12.84 -14.33
N CYS A 27 9.55 -13.16 -13.61
CA CYS A 27 9.63 -14.39 -12.80
C CYS A 27 9.11 -14.08 -11.40
N PRO A 28 7.94 -14.59 -10.97
CA PRO A 28 7.34 -14.23 -9.69
C PRO A 28 8.21 -14.47 -8.45
N ILE A 29 9.17 -15.41 -8.55
CA ILE A 29 10.04 -15.81 -7.45
C ILE A 29 11.43 -15.16 -7.51
N ARG A 30 11.68 -14.31 -8.52
CA ARG A 30 12.91 -13.53 -8.73
C ARG A 30 12.58 -12.17 -9.36
N VAL A 31 11.69 -11.40 -8.73
CA VAL A 31 11.34 -10.05 -9.22
C VAL A 31 12.49 -9.11 -8.86
N GLY A 32 13.06 -8.43 -9.87
CA GLY A 32 14.06 -7.38 -9.70
C GLY A 32 13.48 -5.97 -9.86
N VAL A 33 14.29 -4.95 -9.56
CA VAL A 33 13.92 -3.52 -9.65
C VAL A 33 13.46 -3.12 -11.07
N GLU A 34 14.02 -3.77 -12.09
CA GLU A 34 13.67 -3.59 -13.50
C GLU A 34 12.29 -4.15 -13.88
N ASP A 35 11.82 -5.16 -13.14
CA ASP A 35 10.51 -5.79 -13.34
C ASP A 35 9.37 -4.93 -12.78
N ILE A 36 9.67 -4.13 -11.74
CA ILE A 36 8.67 -3.30 -11.05
C ILE A 36 8.10 -2.21 -11.96
N CYS A 37 6.77 -2.25 -12.16
CA CYS A 37 5.97 -1.30 -12.93
C CYS A 37 4.71 -0.94 -12.13
N ILE A 38 4.47 0.36 -11.89
CA ILE A 38 3.35 0.75 -11.02
C ILE A 38 2.00 0.46 -11.67
N GLU A 39 1.92 0.57 -12.99
CA GLU A 39 0.74 0.26 -13.78
C GLU A 39 0.38 -1.23 -13.71
N ASP A 40 1.39 -2.12 -13.68
CA ASP A 40 1.16 -3.56 -13.48
C ASP A 40 0.67 -3.87 -12.07
N ILE A 41 1.27 -3.22 -11.06
CA ILE A 41 0.86 -3.36 -9.66
C ILE A 41 -0.59 -2.90 -9.50
N ALA A 42 -0.88 -1.66 -9.88
CA ALA A 42 -2.22 -1.08 -9.76
C ALA A 42 -3.27 -1.94 -10.48
N HIS A 43 -2.99 -2.36 -11.72
CA HIS A 43 -3.92 -3.19 -12.50
C HIS A 43 -4.18 -4.54 -11.84
N SER A 44 -3.12 -5.24 -11.42
CA SER A 44 -3.24 -6.55 -10.79
C SER A 44 -4.00 -6.47 -9.47
N LEU A 45 -3.59 -5.57 -8.57
CA LEU A 45 -4.23 -5.39 -7.26
C LEU A 45 -5.69 -4.94 -7.38
N ALA A 46 -6.03 -4.16 -8.40
CA ALA A 46 -7.40 -3.72 -8.65
C ALA A 46 -8.32 -4.86 -9.08
N LEU A 47 -7.80 -5.91 -9.70
CA LEU A 47 -8.56 -7.09 -10.12
C LEU A 47 -8.55 -8.24 -9.10
N GLN A 48 -7.63 -8.21 -8.13
CA GLN A 48 -7.57 -9.18 -7.04
C GLN A 48 -8.60 -8.84 -5.96
N CYS A 49 -9.55 -9.76 -5.75
CA CYS A 49 -10.54 -9.63 -4.69
C CYS A 49 -9.96 -10.11 -3.36
N ARG A 50 -10.08 -9.30 -2.33
CA ARG A 50 -9.74 -9.70 -0.96
C ARG A 50 -10.70 -10.77 -0.46
N TRP A 51 -10.39 -11.35 0.69
CA TRP A 51 -11.19 -12.42 1.31
C TRP A 51 -11.35 -13.65 0.40
N MET A 52 -10.44 -13.84 -0.57
CA MET A 52 -10.58 -14.81 -1.67
C MET A 52 -11.96 -14.72 -2.38
N GLY A 53 -12.56 -13.53 -2.44
CA GLY A 53 -13.89 -13.33 -3.03
C GLY A 53 -15.07 -13.82 -2.19
N HIS A 54 -14.87 -14.12 -0.90
CA HIS A 54 -15.95 -14.49 0.04
C HIS A 54 -16.62 -13.28 0.72
N CYS A 55 -16.36 -12.06 0.22
CA CYS A 55 -17.06 -10.84 0.60
C CYS A 55 -18.42 -10.72 -0.13
N ALA A 56 -19.36 -9.97 0.46
CA ALA A 56 -20.71 -9.77 -0.08
C ALA A 56 -20.71 -8.98 -1.40
N ASP A 57 -19.77 -8.06 -1.53
CA ASP A 57 -19.54 -7.21 -2.71
C ASP A 57 -18.07 -7.30 -3.13
N PHE A 58 -17.77 -6.99 -4.39
CA PHE A 58 -16.39 -6.95 -4.87
C PHE A 58 -15.58 -5.92 -4.09
N TYR A 59 -14.45 -6.33 -3.51
CA TYR A 59 -13.55 -5.43 -2.77
C TYR A 59 -12.10 -5.79 -3.08
N SER A 60 -11.42 -4.89 -3.79
CA SER A 60 -10.09 -5.15 -4.35
C SER A 60 -8.96 -4.92 -3.35
N VAL A 61 -7.81 -5.58 -3.55
CA VAL A 61 -6.57 -5.28 -2.81
C VAL A 61 -6.17 -3.81 -3.02
N ALA A 62 -6.29 -3.27 -4.24
CA ALA A 62 -5.97 -1.86 -4.50
C ALA A 62 -6.82 -0.88 -3.67
N GLU A 63 -8.12 -1.15 -3.50
CA GLU A 63 -8.99 -0.32 -2.64
C GLU A 63 -8.53 -0.36 -1.19
N HIS A 64 -8.21 -1.55 -0.66
CA HIS A 64 -7.66 -1.70 0.68
C HIS A 64 -6.39 -0.86 0.86
N CYS A 65 -5.43 -0.96 -0.06
CA CYS A 65 -4.19 -0.19 0.00
C CYS A 65 -4.42 1.33 0.02
N VAL A 66 -5.35 1.86 -0.79
CA VAL A 66 -5.68 3.29 -0.80
C VAL A 66 -6.29 3.71 0.55
N ARG A 67 -7.14 2.87 1.15
CA ARG A 67 -7.70 3.14 2.48
C ARG A 67 -6.63 3.08 3.57
N VAL A 68 -5.67 2.15 3.48
CA VAL A 68 -4.51 2.09 4.39
C VAL A 68 -3.69 3.37 4.29
N ALA A 69 -3.38 3.84 3.07
CA ALA A 69 -2.68 5.11 2.87
C ALA A 69 -3.40 6.31 3.50
N ALA A 70 -4.74 6.34 3.44
CA ALA A 70 -5.55 7.38 4.07
C ALA A 70 -5.48 7.33 5.61
N TYR A 71 -5.57 6.13 6.20
CA TYR A 71 -5.39 5.95 7.64
C TYR A 71 -4.01 6.42 8.11
N VAL A 72 -2.95 5.97 7.42
CA VAL A 72 -1.57 6.31 7.76
C VAL A 72 -1.36 7.82 7.67
N SER A 73 -1.88 8.44 6.62
CA SER A 73 -1.84 9.90 6.42
C SER A 73 -2.42 10.66 7.63
N LEU A 74 -3.65 10.31 8.03
CA LEU A 74 -4.30 10.95 9.19
C LEU A 74 -3.50 10.74 10.48
N THR A 75 -2.97 9.53 10.68
CA THR A 75 -2.19 9.21 11.88
C THR A 75 -0.94 10.07 11.98
N TYR A 76 -0.23 10.27 10.87
CA TYR A 76 0.97 11.11 10.83
C TYR A 76 0.64 12.59 11.04
N ILE A 77 -0.42 13.09 10.41
CA ILE A 77 -0.90 14.47 10.61
C ILE A 77 -1.26 14.72 12.08
N ASN A 78 -1.99 13.80 12.72
CA ASN A 78 -2.36 13.91 14.13
C ASN A 78 -1.16 13.83 15.08
N ARG A 79 -0.06 13.23 14.64
CA ARG A 79 1.23 13.22 15.36
C ARG A 79 2.04 14.50 15.13
N GLY A 80 1.54 15.46 14.34
CA GLY A 80 2.25 16.70 14.02
C GLY A 80 3.42 16.51 13.07
N LYS A 81 3.45 15.42 12.30
CA LYS A 81 4.48 15.14 11.30
C LYS A 81 4.34 16.11 10.12
N SER A 82 5.45 16.41 9.46
CA SER A 82 5.45 17.25 8.27
C SER A 82 4.67 16.58 7.11
N LEU A 83 4.32 17.36 6.10
CA LEU A 83 3.66 16.85 4.89
C LEU A 83 4.54 15.84 4.15
N GLU A 84 5.86 16.01 4.17
CA GLU A 84 6.82 15.11 3.54
C GLU A 84 6.84 13.76 4.26
N GLU A 85 7.05 13.76 5.58
CA GLU A 85 6.99 12.55 6.41
C GLU A 85 5.63 11.82 6.27
N THR A 86 4.54 12.59 6.21
CA THR A 86 3.18 12.04 6.01
C THR A 86 3.07 11.34 4.65
N ARG A 87 3.59 11.96 3.59
CA ARG A 87 3.55 11.39 2.24
C ARG A 87 4.41 10.14 2.12
N GLU A 88 5.60 10.15 2.71
CA GLU A 88 6.48 8.98 2.76
C GLU A 88 5.79 7.81 3.46
N ALA A 89 5.25 8.02 4.66
CA ALA A 89 4.54 6.98 5.39
C ALA A 89 3.30 6.48 4.64
N ALA A 90 2.51 7.39 4.05
CA ALA A 90 1.34 7.04 3.28
C ALA A 90 1.69 6.25 2.00
N LEU A 91 2.82 6.55 1.35
CA LEU A 91 3.32 5.77 0.21
C LEU A 91 3.63 4.33 0.62
N VAL A 92 4.22 4.12 1.80
CA VAL A 92 4.42 2.77 2.36
C VAL A 92 3.08 2.09 2.59
N GLY A 93 2.10 2.78 3.18
CA GLY A 93 0.75 2.27 3.34
C GLY A 93 0.08 1.89 2.01
N LEU A 94 0.29 2.67 0.94
CA LEU A 94 -0.25 2.37 -0.38
C LEU A 94 0.42 1.12 -1.01
N LEU A 95 1.70 0.89 -0.75
CA LEU A 95 2.48 -0.17 -1.40
C LEU A 95 2.68 -1.42 -0.53
N HIS A 96 2.09 -1.48 0.67
CA HIS A 96 2.35 -2.58 1.61
C HIS A 96 1.98 -3.98 1.07
N ASP A 97 0.92 -4.09 0.25
CA ASP A 97 0.51 -5.33 -0.44
C ASP A 97 0.99 -5.37 -1.91
N ALA A 98 1.90 -4.49 -2.34
CA ALA A 98 2.32 -4.41 -3.75
C ALA A 98 3.00 -5.69 -4.26
N THR A 99 3.54 -6.53 -3.38
CA THR A 99 4.11 -7.83 -3.70
C THR A 99 3.06 -8.79 -4.29
N GLU A 100 1.79 -8.64 -3.89
CA GLU A 100 0.69 -9.51 -4.30
C GLU A 100 0.36 -9.39 -5.80
N ALA A 101 0.80 -8.31 -6.45
CA ALA A 101 0.76 -8.19 -7.90
C ALA A 101 1.57 -9.28 -8.63
N TYR A 102 2.60 -9.84 -7.98
CA TYR A 102 3.47 -10.85 -8.56
C TYR A 102 3.21 -12.25 -8.00
N VAL A 103 2.90 -12.35 -6.70
CA VAL A 103 2.74 -13.65 -5.99
C VAL A 103 1.33 -13.96 -5.51
N SER A 104 0.35 -13.10 -5.84
CA SER A 104 -1.06 -13.16 -5.43
C SER A 104 -1.31 -12.90 -3.94
N ASP A 105 -2.50 -12.36 -3.64
CA ASP A 105 -3.09 -12.37 -2.30
C ASP A 105 -3.36 -13.83 -1.90
N ILE A 106 -2.65 -14.30 -0.87
CA ILE A 106 -2.85 -15.61 -0.28
C ILE A 106 -3.23 -15.39 1.18
N PRO A 107 -4.33 -15.96 1.70
CA PRO A 107 -4.66 -15.77 3.11
C PRO A 107 -3.55 -16.20 4.06
N THR A 108 -3.35 -15.44 5.14
CA THR A 108 -2.34 -15.69 6.18
C THR A 108 -2.21 -17.15 6.64
N PRO A 109 -3.31 -17.91 6.87
CA PRO A 109 -3.21 -19.33 7.23
C PRO A 109 -2.48 -20.19 6.20
N ILE A 110 -2.57 -19.85 4.91
CA ILE A 110 -1.92 -20.56 3.81
C ILE A 110 -0.49 -20.05 3.61
N LYS A 111 -0.25 -18.73 3.73
CA LYS A 111 1.10 -18.12 3.59
C LYS A 111 2.15 -18.85 4.47
N ASN A 112 1.81 -19.18 5.71
CA ASN A 112 2.71 -19.84 6.67
C ASN A 112 3.07 -21.31 6.32
N HIS A 113 2.38 -21.91 5.36
CA HIS A 113 2.61 -23.29 4.91
C HIS A 113 3.01 -23.38 3.44
N THR A 114 3.35 -22.25 2.81
CA THR A 114 3.65 -22.17 1.38
C THR A 114 5.16 -22.02 1.14
N PHE A 115 5.71 -22.87 0.28
CA PHE A 115 7.11 -22.87 -0.13
C PHE A 115 7.21 -22.80 -1.67
N LEU A 116 8.24 -22.11 -2.15
CA LEU A 116 8.51 -21.85 -3.56
C LEU A 116 9.90 -22.36 -3.89
N GLU A 117 10.03 -23.14 -4.97
CA GLU A 117 11.30 -23.71 -5.41
C GLU A 117 11.77 -23.01 -6.69
N ASP A 118 13.05 -22.64 -6.69
CA ASP A 118 13.72 -22.03 -7.82
C ASP A 118 15.09 -22.67 -8.06
N GLY A 119 15.22 -23.44 -9.14
CA GLY A 119 16.50 -24.05 -9.53
C GLY A 119 17.15 -24.90 -8.41
N GLY A 120 16.33 -25.57 -7.58
CA GLY A 120 16.79 -26.35 -6.42
C GLY A 120 16.94 -25.56 -5.11
N THR A 121 16.66 -24.24 -5.11
CA THR A 121 16.58 -23.43 -3.89
C THR A 121 15.14 -23.36 -3.41
N LEU A 122 14.87 -23.86 -2.20
CA LEU A 122 13.57 -23.74 -1.56
C LEU A 122 13.51 -22.48 -0.70
N ARG A 123 12.48 -21.66 -0.89
CA ARG A 123 12.19 -20.47 -0.09
C ARG A 123 10.78 -20.53 0.46
N THR A 124 10.54 -19.91 1.59
CA THR A 124 9.18 -19.64 2.09
C THR A 124 8.52 -18.56 1.24
N PHE A 125 7.18 -18.54 1.22
CA PHE A 125 6.44 -17.46 0.55
C PHE A 125 6.82 -16.07 1.08
N ARG A 126 7.01 -15.95 2.41
CA ARG A 126 7.41 -14.70 3.07
C ARG A 126 8.80 -14.20 2.67
N GLU A 127 9.75 -15.11 2.48
CA GLU A 127 11.08 -14.73 1.96
C GLU A 127 10.99 -14.17 0.54
N VAL A 128 10.11 -14.74 -0.30
CA VAL A 128 9.88 -14.22 -1.65
C VAL A 128 9.18 -12.85 -1.58
N GLU A 129 8.13 -12.70 -0.77
CA GLU A 129 7.49 -11.38 -0.56
C GLU A 129 8.50 -10.33 -0.09
N ALA A 130 9.36 -10.66 0.89
CA ALA A 130 10.36 -9.73 1.40
C ALA A 130 11.35 -9.30 0.31
N MET A 131 11.84 -10.23 -0.52
CA MET A 131 12.73 -9.90 -1.64
C MET A 131 12.07 -9.00 -2.69
N ILE A 132 10.78 -9.24 -2.98
CA ILE A 132 10.02 -8.39 -3.90
C ILE A 132 9.83 -7.00 -3.28
N MET A 133 9.51 -6.94 -1.98
CA MET A 133 9.34 -5.68 -1.25
C MET A 133 10.65 -4.87 -1.23
N ASP A 134 11.81 -5.52 -1.02
CA ASP A 134 13.11 -4.87 -1.12
C ASP A 134 13.32 -4.22 -2.49
N SER A 135 12.94 -4.92 -3.58
CA SER A 135 13.03 -4.40 -4.95
C SER A 135 12.08 -3.23 -5.20
N ILE A 136 10.87 -3.27 -4.61
CA ILE A 136 9.90 -2.17 -4.67
C ILE A 136 10.43 -0.95 -3.90
N CYS A 137 10.99 -1.17 -2.71
CA CYS A 137 11.57 -0.10 -1.91
C CYS A 137 12.76 0.54 -2.60
N GLU A 138 13.64 -0.25 -3.20
CA GLU A 138 14.76 0.27 -4.01
C GLU A 138 14.24 1.06 -5.22
N LYS A 139 13.25 0.53 -5.95
CA LYS A 139 12.66 1.18 -7.13
C LYS A 139 12.11 2.58 -6.82
N TYR A 140 11.35 2.67 -5.73
CA TYR A 140 10.61 3.88 -5.37
C TYR A 140 11.26 4.71 -4.26
N GLN A 141 12.45 4.30 -3.80
CA GLN A 141 13.25 4.99 -2.78
C GLN A 141 12.49 5.17 -1.47
N ILE A 142 11.86 4.08 -1.04
CA ILE A 142 11.12 4.01 0.21
C ILE A 142 12.08 3.65 1.33
N ASP A 143 12.05 4.45 2.40
CA ASP A 143 12.73 4.12 3.66
C ASP A 143 11.73 3.49 4.64
N LEU A 144 11.86 2.17 4.84
CA LEU A 144 11.04 1.43 5.80
C LEU A 144 11.62 1.61 7.20
N THR A 145 11.10 2.61 7.92
CA THR A 145 11.42 2.78 9.34
C THR A 145 10.47 1.94 10.22
N PRO A 146 10.92 1.47 11.39
CA PRO A 146 10.05 0.74 12.32
C PRO A 146 8.80 1.53 12.74
N GLU A 147 8.89 2.87 12.80
CA GLU A 147 7.73 3.73 13.08
C GLU A 147 6.66 3.62 11.98
N ILE A 148 7.08 3.66 10.71
CA ILE A 148 6.17 3.54 9.58
C ILE A 148 5.56 2.14 9.54
N GLU A 149 6.37 1.09 9.70
CA GLU A 149 5.90 -0.30 9.71
C GLU A 149 4.83 -0.55 10.78
N GLU A 150 5.02 -0.02 11.99
CA GLU A 150 4.05 -0.14 13.08
C GLU A 150 2.72 0.54 12.72
N VAL A 151 2.76 1.74 12.14
CA VAL A 151 1.55 2.49 11.76
C VAL A 151 0.83 1.83 10.59
N VAL A 152 1.56 1.33 9.60
CA VAL A 152 1.00 0.58 8.47
C VAL A 152 0.34 -0.71 8.96
N LYS A 153 0.99 -1.46 9.86
CA LYS A 153 0.41 -2.68 10.44
C LYS A 153 -0.88 -2.39 11.20
N LEU A 154 -0.90 -1.32 12.00
CA LEU A 154 -2.09 -0.88 12.73
C LEU A 154 -3.24 -0.49 11.77
N ALA A 155 -2.91 0.24 10.70
CA ALA A 155 -3.88 0.65 9.68
C ALA A 155 -4.48 -0.55 8.95
N ASP A 156 -3.64 -1.49 8.52
CA ASP A 156 -4.04 -2.76 7.89
C ASP A 156 -4.98 -3.56 8.82
N ASP A 157 -4.61 -3.77 10.09
CA ASP A 157 -5.44 -4.52 11.04
C ASP A 157 -6.79 -3.83 11.32
N ALA A 158 -6.80 -2.50 11.45
CA ALA A 158 -8.03 -1.73 11.66
C ALA A 158 -8.96 -1.80 10.44
N LEU A 159 -8.40 -1.75 9.22
CA LEU A 159 -9.17 -1.89 7.99
C LEU A 159 -9.67 -3.31 7.79
N LEU A 160 -8.86 -4.33 8.10
CA LEU A 160 -9.29 -5.71 8.08
C LEU A 160 -10.49 -5.94 9.01
N ALA A 161 -10.48 -5.37 10.22
CA ALA A 161 -11.63 -5.43 11.13
C ALA A 161 -12.86 -4.69 10.57
N THR A 162 -12.65 -3.55 9.89
CA THR A 162 -13.70 -2.76 9.24
C THR A 162 -14.33 -3.51 8.06
N GLU A 163 -13.50 -4.12 7.21
CA GLU A 163 -13.89 -4.97 6.09
C GLU A 163 -14.68 -6.19 6.57
N ALA A 164 -14.22 -6.85 7.64
CA ALA A 164 -14.92 -7.99 8.21
C ALA A 164 -16.31 -7.61 8.75
N ARG A 165 -16.47 -6.39 9.27
CA ARG A 165 -17.76 -5.87 9.74
C ARG A 165 -18.70 -5.57 8.58
N ASP A 166 -18.21 -4.93 7.52
CA ASP A 166 -19.05 -4.37 6.47
C ASP A 166 -19.28 -5.34 5.30
N LEU A 167 -18.30 -6.17 4.99
CA LEU A 167 -18.27 -6.95 3.74
C LEU A 167 -18.36 -8.46 3.97
N VAL A 168 -18.10 -8.94 5.19
CA VAL A 168 -18.16 -10.38 5.50
C VAL A 168 -19.44 -10.67 6.29
N PRO A 169 -20.23 -11.71 5.92
CA PRO A 169 -21.41 -12.07 6.67
C PRO A 169 -21.11 -12.29 8.17
N PRO A 170 -21.80 -11.60 9.09
CA PRO A 170 -21.48 -11.69 10.50
C PRO A 170 -21.87 -13.05 11.07
N THR A 171 -20.88 -13.81 11.53
CA THR A 171 -21.08 -15.05 12.29
C THR A 171 -20.57 -14.90 13.73
N LYS A 172 -20.89 -15.83 14.62
CA LYS A 172 -20.32 -15.82 15.99
C LYS A 172 -18.81 -16.04 15.93
N GLU A 173 -18.39 -16.91 15.01
CA GLU A 173 -17.03 -17.26 14.71
C GLU A 173 -16.28 -16.03 14.18
N THR A 174 -16.89 -15.23 13.29
CA THR A 174 -16.30 -13.98 12.78
C THR A 174 -15.95 -13.02 13.91
N LYS A 175 -16.87 -12.87 14.87
CA LYS A 175 -16.66 -11.99 16.02
C LYS A 175 -15.60 -12.50 16.99
N GLU A 176 -15.43 -13.81 17.09
CA GLU A 176 -14.47 -14.41 18.01
C GLU A 176 -13.04 -14.20 17.54
N TRP A 177 -12.74 -14.43 16.26
CA TRP A 177 -11.39 -14.29 15.74
C TRP A 177 -10.93 -12.82 15.63
N LEU A 178 -11.87 -11.88 15.54
CA LEU A 178 -11.58 -10.43 15.55
C LEU A 178 -11.22 -9.86 16.93
N LYS A 179 -11.36 -10.61 18.04
CA LYS A 179 -11.10 -10.09 19.40
C LYS A 179 -9.67 -9.62 19.68
N GLY A 180 -8.71 -9.96 18.82
CA GLY A 180 -7.32 -9.50 18.89
C GLY A 180 -6.99 -8.33 17.97
N PHE A 181 -7.94 -7.86 17.17
CA PHE A 181 -7.77 -6.78 16.21
C PHE A 181 -8.23 -5.43 16.80
N PRO A 182 -7.78 -4.29 16.23
CA PRO A 182 -8.35 -2.99 16.53
C PRO A 182 -9.86 -2.96 16.29
N GLU A 183 -10.56 -2.07 17.00
CA GLU A 183 -11.97 -1.84 16.75
C GLU A 183 -12.19 -1.32 15.31
N PRO A 184 -13.25 -1.79 14.61
CA PRO A 184 -13.62 -1.28 13.30
C PRO A 184 -13.78 0.25 13.27
N LEU A 185 -13.33 0.86 12.19
CA LEU A 185 -13.43 2.30 11.94
C LEU A 185 -14.88 2.76 11.84
N GLN A 186 -15.21 4.00 12.22
CA GLN A 186 -16.61 4.47 12.29
C GLN A 186 -17.32 4.45 10.94
N GLY A 187 -16.57 4.71 9.87
CA GLY A 187 -17.06 4.72 8.50
C GLY A 187 -17.48 3.35 7.98
N GLU A 188 -18.53 3.33 7.17
CA GLU A 188 -18.92 2.16 6.38
C GLU A 188 -18.17 2.14 5.05
N ILE A 189 -17.62 0.97 4.70
CA ILE A 189 -16.99 0.74 3.39
C ILE A 189 -18.08 0.59 2.33
N LYS A 190 -17.97 1.43 1.30
CA LYS A 190 -18.74 1.32 0.06
C LYS A 190 -17.74 0.93 -1.04
N PRO A 191 -17.74 -0.34 -1.46
CA PRO A 191 -16.73 -0.82 -2.39
C PRO A 191 -16.75 -0.09 -3.73
N TRP A 192 -15.58 0.05 -4.32
CA TRP A 192 -15.39 0.65 -5.63
C TRP A 192 -15.47 -0.41 -6.73
N THR A 193 -15.71 0.04 -7.97
CA THR A 193 -15.40 -0.81 -9.12
C THR A 193 -13.89 -0.97 -9.26
N TRP A 194 -13.43 -2.09 -9.84
CA TRP A 194 -11.99 -2.30 -10.05
C TRP A 194 -11.32 -1.16 -10.83
N ARG A 195 -12.01 -0.54 -11.80
CA ARG A 195 -11.46 0.60 -12.56
C ARG A 195 -11.27 1.84 -11.68
N GLU A 196 -12.19 2.08 -10.76
CA GLU A 196 -12.05 3.15 -9.79
C GLU A 196 -10.91 2.85 -8.82
N SER A 197 -10.77 1.60 -8.34
CA SER A 197 -9.65 1.19 -7.49
C SER A 197 -8.31 1.38 -8.18
N GLU A 198 -8.17 0.95 -9.44
CA GLU A 198 -6.97 1.13 -10.25
C GLU A 198 -6.62 2.61 -10.42
N ALA A 199 -7.60 3.43 -10.85
CA ALA A 199 -7.39 4.85 -11.08
C ALA A 199 -7.02 5.60 -9.79
N ARG A 200 -7.69 5.28 -8.68
CA ARG A 200 -7.42 5.88 -7.36
C ARG A 200 -6.05 5.47 -6.84
N PHE A 201 -5.67 4.21 -6.96
CA PHE A 201 -4.35 3.72 -6.57
C PHE A 201 -3.23 4.44 -7.33
N LEU A 202 -3.34 4.54 -8.66
CA LEU A 202 -2.36 5.25 -9.48
C LEU A 202 -2.29 6.74 -9.13
N ASN A 203 -3.46 7.38 -8.95
CA ASN A 203 -3.53 8.78 -8.54
C ASN A 203 -2.79 9.02 -7.21
N GLU A 204 -3.06 8.18 -6.20
CA GLU A 204 -2.40 8.31 -4.90
C GLU A 204 -0.91 8.00 -4.98
N PHE A 205 -0.50 7.01 -5.77
CA PHE A 205 0.91 6.73 -5.98
C PHE A 205 1.65 7.96 -6.50
N TYR A 206 1.14 8.59 -7.57
CA TYR A 206 1.79 9.77 -8.15
C TYR A 206 1.75 10.99 -7.23
N ASN A 207 0.71 11.15 -6.40
CA ASN A 207 0.63 12.26 -5.43
C ASN A 207 1.58 12.08 -4.24
N LEU A 208 1.72 10.85 -3.76
CA LEU A 208 2.53 10.49 -2.60
C LEU A 208 4.01 10.32 -2.94
N CYS A 209 4.34 9.92 -4.18
CA CYS A 209 5.72 9.69 -4.59
C CYS A 209 6.59 10.96 -4.40
N PRO A 210 7.76 10.84 -3.74
CA PRO A 210 8.60 12.00 -3.43
C PRO A 210 9.21 12.65 -4.68
N ARG A 211 9.51 11.86 -5.71
CA ARG A 211 10.20 12.29 -6.93
C ARG A 211 9.29 13.06 -7.89
N GLU A 212 9.67 14.30 -8.23
CA GLU A 212 8.95 15.15 -9.19
C GLU A 212 8.71 14.51 -10.56
N GLU A 213 9.62 13.61 -10.94
CA GLU A 213 9.57 12.81 -12.17
C GLU A 213 8.27 12.02 -12.30
N TRP A 214 7.77 11.49 -11.19
CA TRP A 214 6.53 10.73 -11.11
C TRP A 214 5.32 11.64 -10.81
N ARG A 215 5.55 12.86 -10.31
CA ARG A 215 4.50 13.84 -10.00
C ARG A 215 4.01 14.64 -11.22
N SER A 216 4.77 14.68 -12.30
CA SER A 216 4.62 15.72 -13.32
C SER A 216 3.47 15.49 -14.33
N SER A 217 2.32 16.10 -14.02
CA SER A 217 1.30 16.72 -14.90
C SER A 217 0.17 17.33 -14.05
N HIS A 218 0.09 16.96 -12.77
CA HIS A 218 -0.87 17.47 -11.80
C HIS A 218 -0.12 18.44 -10.88
N GLN A 219 -0.51 19.71 -10.87
CA GLN A 219 0.16 20.76 -10.10
C GLN A 219 0.32 20.32 -8.64
N GLY A 220 1.55 20.38 -8.14
CA GLY A 220 1.89 19.99 -6.78
C GLY A 220 1.09 20.82 -5.77
N GLU A 221 0.02 20.24 -5.25
CA GLU A 221 -0.72 20.83 -4.15
C GLU A 221 0.13 20.73 -2.86
N LYS A 222 0.04 21.78 -2.03
CA LYS A 222 0.67 21.85 -0.71
C LYS A 222 -0.05 20.99 0.34
N THR A 223 -0.84 20.02 -0.10
CA THR A 223 -1.78 19.24 0.72
C THR A 223 -1.82 17.79 0.24
N LEU A 224 -2.38 16.89 1.07
CA LEU A 224 -2.79 15.57 0.59
C LEU A 224 -3.90 15.71 -0.47
N SER A 225 -4.08 14.67 -1.27
CA SER A 225 -5.12 14.65 -2.31
C SER A 225 -6.53 14.79 -1.69
N ASP A 226 -7.45 15.38 -2.44
CA ASP A 226 -8.87 15.44 -2.06
C ASP A 226 -9.46 14.05 -1.78
N LEU A 227 -8.93 13.02 -2.45
CA LEU A 227 -9.33 11.64 -2.24
C LEU A 227 -8.96 11.14 -0.85
N LEU A 228 -7.70 11.31 -0.43
CA LEU A 228 -7.27 10.88 0.91
C LEU A 228 -8.07 11.62 1.99
N TRP A 229 -8.34 12.91 1.80
CA TRP A 229 -9.18 13.66 2.74
C TRP A 229 -10.61 13.15 2.79
N SER A 230 -11.23 12.91 1.63
CA SER A 230 -12.57 12.35 1.57
C SER A 230 -12.65 10.95 2.22
N LEU A 231 -11.60 10.13 2.06
CA LEU A 231 -11.54 8.82 2.69
C LEU A 231 -11.32 8.91 4.20
N VAL A 232 -10.51 9.85 4.66
CA VAL A 232 -10.35 10.14 6.09
C VAL A 232 -11.70 10.51 6.71
N GLU A 233 -12.45 11.41 6.08
CA GLU A 233 -13.79 11.78 6.54
C GLU A 233 -14.77 10.60 6.51
N GLN A 234 -14.69 9.75 5.48
CA GLN A 234 -15.48 8.54 5.39
C GLN A 234 -15.16 7.59 6.54
N LEU A 235 -13.89 7.23 6.73
CA LEU A 235 -13.42 6.19 7.66
C LEU A 235 -13.55 6.60 9.12
N PHE A 236 -13.28 7.86 9.46
CA PHE A 236 -13.22 8.33 10.84
C PHE A 236 -14.43 9.20 11.24
N GLY A 237 -15.32 9.53 10.29
CA GLY A 237 -16.46 10.41 10.49
C GLY A 237 -16.09 11.90 10.49
N SER A 238 -17.08 12.78 10.39
CA SER A 238 -16.89 14.24 10.44
C SER A 238 -16.51 14.72 11.84
N LYS A 239 -15.26 14.52 12.26
CA LYS A 239 -14.65 15.33 13.30
C LYS A 239 -13.59 16.22 12.67
N LYS A 240 -14.01 17.45 12.37
CA LYS A 240 -13.13 18.58 12.10
C LYS A 240 -12.28 18.87 13.35
N GLU A 241 -11.17 18.17 13.50
CA GLU A 241 -10.04 18.66 14.28
C GLU A 241 -8.77 18.43 13.45
N ALA A 242 -8.73 19.04 12.26
CA ALA A 242 -7.46 19.39 11.63
C ALA A 242 -6.94 20.64 12.35
N PRO A 243 -5.64 20.73 12.73
CA PRO A 243 -5.07 21.94 13.29
C PRO A 243 -5.25 23.10 12.30
N GLN A 244 -6.00 24.12 12.69
CA GLN A 244 -5.93 25.42 12.04
C GLN A 244 -4.63 26.08 12.48
N GLU A 245 -3.56 25.95 11.69
CA GLU A 245 -2.50 26.97 11.69
C GLU A 245 -2.15 27.37 10.25
N ASP A 246 -2.52 28.61 9.95
CA ASP A 246 -2.11 29.50 8.86
C ASP A 246 -0.97 29.02 7.94
N LEU A 247 -1.34 28.60 6.73
CA LEU A 247 -0.45 28.59 5.55
C LEU A 247 -0.78 29.75 4.59
N ARG A 248 -1.10 30.93 5.13
CA ARG A 248 -1.08 32.19 4.35
C ARG A 248 0.17 32.97 4.71
N GLY A 249 0.99 33.20 3.69
CA GLY A 249 2.38 33.66 3.84
C GLY A 249 2.54 35.04 4.48
N SER A 250 3.63 35.17 5.23
CA SER A 250 4.30 36.45 5.43
C SER A 250 5.16 36.73 4.20
N VAL A 251 4.65 37.62 3.35
CA VAL A 251 5.50 38.38 2.42
C VAL A 251 6.36 39.28 3.30
N ASP A 252 7.68 39.12 3.21
CA ASP A 252 8.65 40.07 3.73
C ASP A 252 8.43 41.43 3.05
N ASP A 253 8.09 42.43 3.85
CA ASP A 253 8.06 43.83 3.42
C ASP A 253 8.53 44.71 4.59
N THR A 254 9.85 44.83 4.74
CA THR A 254 10.46 46.02 5.35
C THR A 254 11.77 46.36 4.64
N ALA A 255 11.64 47.14 3.57
CA ALA A 255 12.66 48.12 3.22
C ALA A 255 12.64 49.25 4.26
N SER A 256 13.79 49.57 4.86
CA SER A 256 14.23 50.90 5.32
C SER A 256 15.51 50.75 6.15
N ASP A 257 16.66 51.04 5.53
CA ASP A 257 17.73 51.89 6.09
C ASP A 257 18.65 52.36 4.95
#